data_AF-A0A1I6GVM4-F1
#
_entry.id   AF-A0A1I6GVM4-F1
#
_cell.length_a   1.000
_cell.length_b   1.000
_cell.length_c   1.000
_cell.angle_alpha   90.00
_cell.angle_beta   90.00
_cell.angle_gamma   90.00
#
_symmetry.space_group_name_H-M   'P 1'
#
loop_
_entity.id
_entity.type
_entity.pdbx_description
1 polymer ?
#
loop_
_entity_poly.entity_id
_entity_poly.type
_entity_poly.pdbx_seq_one_letter_code
_entity_poly.pdbx_strand_id
1 'polypeptide(L)'
;MTRDTQRTTDQTEKLPDDMSLDELRTEIADIDREIVELIARRTYVADTVAQVKDERDLPTTDEGQEEVVMDRAGENAERFEVDSNLVKAIFRLLIELNKVEQRESR
;
A
#
# COMPACT_ATOMS: atom_id res chain seq x y z
N MET A 1 -29.00 7.42 15.10
CA MET A 1 -29.19 7.59 13.65
C MET A 1 -28.31 6.58 12.96
N THR A 2 -28.92 5.46 12.60
CA THR A 2 -28.36 4.32 11.88
C THR A 2 -28.40 4.60 10.38
N ARG A 3 -27.24 4.67 9.74
CA ARG A 3 -26.97 4.67 8.28
C ARG A 3 -25.48 4.32 8.14
N ASP A 4 -25.01 3.35 7.37
CA ASP A 4 -25.65 2.42 6.46
C ASP A 4 -24.82 1.13 6.49
N THR A 5 -25.46 0.06 6.94
CA THR A 5 -25.08 -1.32 6.63
C THR A 5 -25.47 -1.56 5.18
N GLN A 6 -24.55 -1.38 4.22
CA GLN A 6 -24.58 -2.07 2.92
C GLN A 6 -23.38 -1.66 2.05
N ARG A 7 -22.35 -2.51 2.04
CA ARG A 7 -21.60 -2.75 0.80
C ARG A 7 -21.31 -4.25 0.68
N THR A 8 -22.31 -4.93 0.12
CA THR A 8 -22.17 -6.07 -0.78
C THR A 8 -21.54 -7.35 -0.20
N THR A 9 -22.31 -8.04 0.65
CA THR A 9 -22.30 -9.50 0.70
C THR A 9 -23.07 -10.05 -0.51
N ASP A 10 -22.44 -10.13 -1.68
CA ASP A 10 -22.89 -11.01 -2.77
C ASP A 10 -21.81 -11.15 -3.85
N GLN A 11 -20.73 -11.86 -3.52
CA GLN A 11 -20.04 -12.68 -4.51
C GLN A 11 -19.80 -14.01 -3.81
N THR A 12 -20.44 -15.07 -4.31
CA THR A 12 -19.98 -16.42 -4.05
C THR A 12 -18.62 -16.54 -4.75
N GLU A 13 -17.56 -16.01 -4.14
CA GLU A 13 -16.20 -16.25 -4.59
C GLU A 13 -16.00 -17.77 -4.56
N LYS A 14 -15.88 -18.38 -5.74
CA LYS A 14 -15.38 -19.75 -5.84
C LYS A 14 -14.12 -19.83 -5.00
N LEU A 15 -13.96 -20.91 -4.24
CA LEU A 15 -12.68 -21.17 -3.61
C LEU A 15 -11.61 -21.32 -4.71
N PRO A 16 -10.38 -20.85 -4.50
CA PRO A 16 -9.32 -20.96 -5.50
C PRO A 16 -9.12 -22.40 -6.03
N ASP A 17 -9.38 -23.39 -5.19
CA ASP A 17 -9.28 -24.83 -5.53
C ASP A 17 -10.31 -25.30 -6.58
N ASP A 18 -11.39 -24.53 -6.79
CA ASP A 18 -12.46 -24.81 -7.77
C ASP A 18 -12.34 -23.98 -9.06
N MET A 19 -11.29 -23.14 -9.15
CA MET A 19 -11.05 -22.28 -10.30
C MET A 19 -10.19 -22.99 -11.36
N SER A 20 -10.49 -22.74 -12.62
CA SER A 20 -9.62 -23.07 -13.73
C SER A 20 -8.36 -22.20 -13.72
N LEU A 21 -7.32 -22.65 -14.42
CA LEU A 21 -6.06 -21.89 -14.54
C LEU A 21 -6.28 -20.48 -15.13
N ASP A 22 -7.22 -20.33 -16.05
CA ASP A 22 -7.52 -19.04 -16.66
C ASP A 22 -8.26 -18.12 -15.68
N GLU A 23 -9.20 -18.65 -14.89
CA GLU A 23 -9.85 -17.90 -13.80
C GLU A 23 -8.83 -17.43 -12.75
N LEU A 24 -7.90 -18.30 -12.31
CA LEU A 24 -6.84 -17.94 -11.37
C LEU A 24 -5.90 -16.85 -11.93
N ARG A 25 -5.62 -16.87 -13.24
CA ARG A 25 -4.79 -15.84 -13.89
C ARG A 25 -5.51 -14.50 -13.96
N THR A 26 -6.82 -14.51 -14.18
CA THR A 26 -7.64 -13.29 -14.13
C THR A 26 -7.62 -12.71 -12.73
N GLU A 27 -7.79 -13.54 -11.70
CA GLU A 27 -7.71 -13.10 -10.30
C GLU A 27 -6.38 -12.43 -9.97
N ILE A 28 -5.25 -13.04 -10.38
CA ILE A 28 -3.92 -12.42 -10.20
C ILE A 28 -3.82 -11.08 -10.94
N ALA A 29 -4.32 -10.98 -12.16
CA ALA A 29 -4.28 -9.74 -12.94
C ALA A 29 -5.11 -8.61 -12.29
N ASP A 30 -6.24 -8.95 -11.65
CA ASP A 30 -7.05 -8.00 -10.90
C ASP A 30 -6.33 -7.55 -9.62
N ILE A 31 -5.71 -8.48 -8.87
CA ILE A 31 -4.86 -8.17 -7.72
C ILE A 31 -3.71 -7.24 -8.13
N ASP A 32 -3.03 -7.51 -9.24
CA ASP A 32 -1.94 -6.69 -9.75
C ASP A 32 -2.42 -5.26 -10.07
N ARG A 33 -3.61 -5.12 -10.66
CA ARG A 33 -4.23 -3.81 -10.89
C ARG A 33 -4.47 -3.07 -9.57
N GLU A 34 -5.06 -3.75 -8.58
CA GLU A 34 -5.33 -3.17 -7.27
C GLU A 34 -4.06 -2.76 -6.53
N ILE A 35 -2.97 -3.53 -6.65
CA ILE A 35 -1.66 -3.15 -6.10
C ILE A 35 -1.20 -1.82 -6.70
N VAL A 36 -1.29 -1.65 -8.01
CA VAL A 36 -0.90 -0.39 -8.68
C VAL A 36 -1.79 0.77 -8.22
N GLU A 37 -3.10 0.57 -8.11
CA GLU A 37 -4.04 1.59 -7.60
C GLU A 37 -3.70 2.00 -6.15
N LEU A 38 -3.37 1.04 -5.29
CA LEU A 38 -2.97 1.28 -3.90
C LEU A 38 -1.63 2.03 -3.82
N ILE A 39 -0.66 1.69 -4.67
CA ILE A 39 0.62 2.41 -4.75
C ILE A 39 0.38 3.87 -5.14
N ALA A 40 -0.40 4.13 -6.20
CA ALA A 40 -0.71 5.48 -6.64
C ALA A 40 -1.40 6.30 -5.54
N ARG A 41 -2.38 5.69 -4.85
CA ARG A 41 -3.06 6.33 -3.71
C ARG A 41 -2.09 6.64 -2.56
N ARG A 42 -1.16 5.73 -2.25
CA ARG A 42 -0.15 5.94 -1.21
C ARG A 42 0.80 7.08 -1.56
N THR A 43 1.25 7.17 -2.81
CA THR A 43 2.11 8.27 -3.30
C THR A 43 1.40 9.61 -3.16
N TYR A 44 0.15 9.74 -3.64
CA TYR A 44 -0.63 10.97 -3.49
C TYR A 44 -0.76 11.45 -2.04
N VAL A 45 -1.01 10.53 -1.10
CA VAL A 45 -1.08 10.88 0.33
C VAL A 45 0.29 11.33 0.85
N ALA A 46 1.37 10.69 0.42
CA ALA A 46 2.72 11.08 0.81
C ALA A 46 3.10 12.48 0.28
N ASP A 47 2.68 12.82 -0.94
CA ASP A 47 2.88 14.16 -1.51
C ASP A 47 2.10 15.22 -0.72
N THR A 48 0.86 14.90 -0.35
CA THR A 48 0.05 15.77 0.50
C THR A 48 0.72 16.00 1.86
N VAL A 49 1.32 14.97 2.46
CA VAL A 49 2.10 15.10 3.70
C VAL A 49 3.33 15.99 3.49
N ALA A 50 4.02 15.87 2.35
CA ALA A 50 5.16 16.71 2.03
C ALA A 50 4.77 18.19 1.93
N GLN A 51 3.65 18.51 1.27
CA GLN A 51 3.10 19.87 1.18
C GLN A 51 2.79 20.43 2.57
N VAL A 52 2.12 19.65 3.42
CA VAL A 52 1.82 20.07 4.81
C VAL A 52 3.09 20.30 5.63
N LYS A 53 4.16 19.53 5.38
CA LYS A 53 5.46 19.74 6.03
C LYS A 53 6.10 21.04 5.55
N ASP A 54 6.07 21.32 4.26
CA ASP A 54 6.61 22.54 3.66
C ASP A 54 5.90 23.80 4.18
N GLU A 55 4.56 23.80 4.20
CA GLU A 55 3.74 24.88 4.77
C GLU A 55 4.02 25.18 6.25
N ARG A 56 4.62 24.21 6.98
CA ARG A 56 4.90 24.29 8.41
C ARG A 56 6.40 24.38 8.72
N ASP A 57 7.25 24.59 7.71
CA ASP A 57 8.71 24.61 7.82
C ASP A 57 9.28 23.34 8.52
N LEU A 58 8.65 22.18 8.29
CA LEU A 58 9.07 20.90 8.84
C LEU A 58 10.03 20.16 7.89
N PRO A 59 11.01 19.42 8.43
CA PRO A 59 11.90 18.59 7.60
C PRO A 59 11.12 17.53 6.80
N THR A 60 11.43 17.42 5.51
CA THR A 60 10.83 16.39 4.64
C THR A 60 11.32 14.99 5.01
N THR A 61 12.62 14.84 5.31
CA THR A 61 13.23 13.59 5.78
C THR A 61 12.91 13.36 7.25
N ASP A 62 12.39 12.18 7.57
CA ASP A 62 12.03 11.77 8.91
C ASP A 62 12.39 10.29 9.08
N GLU A 63 13.63 10.05 9.53
CA GLU A 63 14.19 8.70 9.68
C GLU A 63 13.39 7.87 10.70
N GLY A 64 12.86 8.52 11.74
CA GLY A 64 12.00 7.85 12.73
C GLY A 64 10.67 7.40 12.12
N GLN A 65 10.08 8.22 11.26
CA GLN A 65 8.88 7.81 10.53
C GLN A 65 9.16 6.67 9.53
N GLU A 66 10.35 6.61 8.93
CA GLU A 66 10.76 5.49 8.07
C GLU A 66 10.88 4.18 8.85
N GLU A 67 11.48 4.22 10.05
CA GLU A 67 11.54 3.05 10.95
C GLU A 67 10.14 2.55 11.30
N VAL A 68 9.23 3.46 11.70
CA VAL A 68 7.82 3.12 12.02
C VAL A 68 7.07 2.55 10.81
N VAL A 69 7.38 2.98 9.58
CA VAL A 69 6.81 2.38 8.36
C VAL A 69 7.34 0.95 8.16
N MET A 70 8.63 0.73 8.42
CA MET A 70 9.28 -0.58 8.27
C MET A 70 8.85 -1.59 9.34
N ASP A 71 8.60 -1.13 10.57
CA ASP A 71 8.04 -1.95 11.65
C ASP A 71 6.64 -2.45 11.29
N ARG A 72 5.76 -1.53 10.87
CA ARG A 72 4.41 -1.89 10.39
C ARG A 72 4.45 -2.84 9.20
N ALA A 73 5.41 -2.67 8.29
CA ALA A 73 5.59 -3.59 7.16
C ALA A 73 5.95 -5.01 7.65
N GLY A 74 6.81 -5.12 8.67
CA GLY A 74 7.15 -6.38 9.31
C GLY A 74 5.96 -7.05 10.01
N GLU A 75 5.23 -6.28 10.83
CA GLU A 75 4.03 -6.77 11.54
C GLU A 75 2.95 -7.28 10.57
N ASN A 76 2.72 -6.58 9.46
CA ASN A 76 1.77 -7.04 8.44
C ASN A 76 2.27 -8.31 7.75
N ALA A 77 3.57 -8.42 7.45
CA ALA A 77 4.12 -9.62 6.84
C ALA A 77 3.90 -10.86 7.73
N GLU A 78 4.15 -10.73 9.04
CA GLU A 78 3.89 -11.79 10.02
C GLU A 78 2.40 -12.15 10.07
N ARG A 79 1.52 -11.16 10.08
CA ARG A 79 0.07 -11.36 10.13
C ARG A 79 -0.48 -12.11 8.92
N PHE A 80 0.06 -11.84 7.73
CA PHE A 80 -0.37 -12.48 6.48
C PHE A 80 0.49 -13.70 6.11
N GLU A 81 1.38 -14.14 7.02
CA GLU A 81 2.24 -15.31 6.84
C GLU A 81 3.12 -15.24 5.57
N VAL A 82 3.58 -14.04 5.22
CA VAL A 82 4.48 -13.78 4.08
C VAL A 82 5.88 -13.42 4.54
N ASP A 83 6.88 -13.56 3.66
CA ASP A 83 8.27 -13.27 3.99
C ASP A 83 8.47 -11.78 4.36
N SER A 84 8.87 -11.54 5.62
CA SER A 84 9.08 -10.20 6.15
C SER A 84 10.16 -9.41 5.42
N ASN A 85 11.22 -10.08 4.93
CA ASN A 85 12.28 -9.41 4.19
C ASN A 85 11.80 -8.91 2.82
N LEU A 86 10.97 -9.70 2.14
CA LEU A 86 10.35 -9.35 0.86
C LEU A 86 9.40 -8.15 1.02
N VAL A 87 8.50 -8.21 2.01
CA VAL A 87 7.57 -7.10 2.27
C VAL A 87 8.35 -5.83 2.64
N LYS A 88 9.34 -5.93 3.53
CA LYS A 88 10.22 -4.80 3.87
C LYS A 88 10.98 -4.27 2.64
N ALA A 89 11.39 -5.12 1.70
CA ALA A 89 12.03 -4.67 0.46
C ALA A 89 11.08 -3.84 -0.42
N ILE A 90 9.82 -4.28 -0.57
CA ILE A 90 8.79 -3.50 -1.29
C ILE A 90 8.59 -2.14 -0.62
N PHE A 91 8.46 -2.11 0.71
CA PHE A 91 8.27 -0.85 1.44
C PHE A 91 9.47 0.10 1.32
N ARG A 92 10.71 -0.41 1.25
CA ARG A 92 11.89 0.43 0.94
C ARG A 92 11.74 1.09 -0.43
N LEU A 93 11.33 0.35 -1.46
CA LEU A 93 11.10 0.92 -2.79
C LEU A 93 10.02 2.01 -2.76
N LEU A 94 8.93 1.80 -2.01
CA LEU A 94 7.85 2.78 -1.86
C LEU A 94 8.25 4.02 -1.06
N ILE A 95 9.20 3.91 -0.13
CA ILE A 95 9.78 5.07 0.57
C ILE A 95 10.69 5.84 -0.38
N GLU A 96 11.57 5.15 -1.11
CA GLU A 96 12.50 5.77 -2.04
C GLU A 96 11.79 6.48 -3.20
N LEU A 97 10.72 5.89 -3.74
CA LEU A 97 9.87 6.55 -4.76
C LEU A 97 9.41 7.93 -4.28
N ASN A 98 8.87 8.01 -3.06
CA ASN A 98 8.37 9.26 -2.50
C ASN A 98 9.50 10.26 -2.21
N LYS A 99 10.69 9.80 -1.84
CA LYS A 99 11.85 10.69 -1.64
C LYS A 99 12.33 11.33 -2.94
N VAL A 100 12.27 10.60 -4.06
CA VAL A 100 12.64 11.13 -5.38
C VAL A 100 11.65 12.21 -5.80
N GLU A 101 10.35 11.92 -5.75
CA GLU A 101 9.27 12.89 -6.07
C GLU A 101 9.40 14.19 -5.25
N GLN A 102 9.71 14.08 -3.95
CA GLN A 102 9.92 15.23 -3.07
C GLN A 102 11.17 16.04 -3.38
N ARG A 103 12.20 15.45 -4.01
CA ARG A 103 13.41 16.18 -4.43
C ARG A 103 13.19 16.92 -5.74
N GLU A 104 12.39 16.36 -6.64
CA GLU A 104 12.07 16.97 -7.94
C GLU A 104 11.07 18.11 -7.83
N SER A 105 10.21 18.10 -6.81
CA SER A 105 9.20 19.14 -6.56
C SER A 105 9.71 20.35 -5.77
N ARG A 106 11.03 20.44 -5.51
CA ARG A 106 11.72 21.58 -4.86
C ARG A 106 12.36 22.49 -5.91
#